data_AF-A0A844H6M8-F1
#
_entry.id   AF-A0A844H6M8-F1
#
_cell.length_a   1.000
_cell.length_b   1.000
_cell.length_c   1.000
_cell.angle_alpha   90.00
_cell.angle_beta   90.00
_cell.angle_gamma   90.00
#
_symmetry.space_group_name_H-M   'P 1'
#
loop_
_entity.id
_entity.type
_entity.pdbx_description
1 polymer ?
#
loop_
_entity_poly.entity_id
_entity_poly.type
_entity_poly.pdbx_seq_one_letter_code
_entity_poly.pdbx_strand_id
1 'polypeptide(L)' 'MRWKILASCLMLMCVNACANTQASDAAICDGTRTSRQALAAALVEDGGPQSQRAGLLVLDKMRAGCLN' A
#
# COMPACT_ATOMS: atom_id res chain seq x y z
N MET A 1 17.56 -2.23 35.33
CA MET A 1 16.10 -2.46 35.22
C MET A 1 15.39 -1.41 34.35
N ARG A 2 15.67 -0.10 34.51
CA ARG A 2 15.05 1.00 33.74
C ARG A 2 15.16 0.91 32.21
N TRP A 3 16.31 0.51 31.67
CA TRP A 3 16.50 0.35 30.21
C TRP A 3 15.59 -0.73 29.62
N LYS A 4 15.51 -1.91 30.29
CA LYS A 4 14.70 -3.03 29.81
C LYS A 4 13.21 -2.66 29.66
N ILE A 5 12.70 -1.81 30.56
CA ILE A 5 11.33 -1.30 30.50
C ILE A 5 11.16 -0.34 29.32
N LEU A 6 12.09 0.60 29.12
CA LEU A 6 12.09 1.53 27.98
C LEU A 6 12.11 0.80 26.62
N ALA A 7 12.96 -0.22 26.48
CA ALA A 7 13.04 -1.02 25.26
C ALA A 7 11.73 -1.79 24.99
N SER A 8 11.11 -2.35 26.03
CA SER A 8 9.83 -3.04 25.91
C SER A 8 8.69 -2.08 25.53
N CYS A 9 8.64 -0.89 26.11
CA CYS A 9 7.65 0.13 25.76
C CYS A 9 7.82 0.61 24.32
N LEU A 10 9.06 0.83 23.87
CA LEU A 10 9.35 1.26 22.49
C LEU A 10 8.88 0.21 21.47
N MET A 11 9.18 -1.08 21.71
CA MET A 11 8.69 -2.18 20.88
C MET A 11 7.16 -2.18 20.79
N LEU A 12 6.46 -2.07 21.93
CA LEU A 12 5.00 -2.03 21.96
C LEU A 12 4.42 -0.84 21.18
N MET A 13 5.09 0.32 21.22
CA MET A 13 4.65 1.50 20.44
C MET A 13 4.88 1.30 18.94
N CYS A 14 6.01 0.74 18.52
CA CYS A 14 6.29 0.47 17.12
C CYS A 14 5.31 -0.55 16.53
N VAL A 15 4.99 -1.63 17.26
CA VAL A 15 4.07 -2.66 16.78
C VAL A 15 2.64 -2.11 16.69
N ASN A 16 2.21 -1.31 17.68
CA ASN A 16 0.90 -0.63 17.62
C ASN A 16 0.83 0.37 16.48
N ALA A 17 1.90 1.13 16.22
CA ALA A 17 1.95 2.05 15.10
C ALA A 17 1.80 1.30 13.77
N CYS A 18 2.52 0.19 13.55
CA CYS A 18 2.38 -0.59 12.33
C CYS A 18 0.96 -1.17 12.14
N ALA A 19 0.35 -1.69 13.20
CA ALA A 19 -0.97 -2.33 13.13
C ALA A 19 -2.15 -1.34 13.03
N ASN A 20 -1.96 -0.08 13.44
CA ASN A 20 -3.03 0.92 13.50
C ASN A 20 -2.75 2.17 12.66
N THR A 21 -1.68 2.16 11.85
CA THR A 21 -1.40 3.29 10.96
C THR A 21 -2.49 3.37 9.92
N GLN A 22 -3.16 4.52 9.87
CA GLN A 22 -4.12 4.81 8.83
C GLN A 22 -3.42 4.80 7.46
N ALA A 23 -4.11 4.28 6.45
CA ALA A 23 -3.61 4.26 5.09
C ALA A 23 -3.23 5.68 4.64
N SER A 24 -1.98 5.85 4.22
CA SER A 24 -1.44 7.14 3.76
C SER A 24 -1.64 7.27 2.26
N ASP A 25 -2.27 8.37 1.82
CA ASP A 25 -2.43 8.68 0.40
C ASP A 25 -1.09 8.73 -0.34
N ALA A 26 -0.04 9.25 0.32
CA ALA A 26 1.30 9.29 -0.23
C ALA A 26 1.85 7.87 -0.43
N ALA A 27 1.70 6.99 0.57
CA ALA A 27 2.16 5.60 0.49
C ALA A 27 1.38 4.81 -0.59
N ILE A 28 0.07 4.99 -0.68
CA ILE A 28 -0.76 4.41 -1.74
C ILE A 28 -0.29 4.93 -3.10
N CYS A 29 -0.04 6.23 -3.20
CA CYS A 29 0.34 6.84 -4.46
C CYS A 29 1.71 6.38 -4.96
N ASP A 30 2.69 6.30 -4.08
CA ASP A 30 4.02 5.81 -4.43
C ASP A 30 3.99 4.31 -4.72
N GLY A 31 3.34 3.51 -3.86
CA GLY A 31 3.26 2.05 -4.02
C GLY A 31 2.50 1.60 -5.28
N THR A 32 1.61 2.44 -5.81
CA THR A 32 0.82 2.16 -7.01
C THR A 32 1.21 3.00 -8.24
N ARG A 33 2.21 3.88 -8.16
CA ARG A 33 2.59 4.82 -9.24
C ARG A 33 2.74 4.13 -10.60
N THR A 34 3.64 3.15 -10.69
CA THR A 34 3.94 2.45 -11.95
C THR A 34 2.73 1.70 -12.51
N SER A 35 1.94 1.03 -11.65
CA SER A 35 0.76 0.28 -12.08
C SER A 35 -0.37 1.22 -12.56
N ARG A 36 -0.51 2.40 -11.94
CA ARG A 36 -1.47 3.41 -12.41
C ARG A 36 -1.05 4.04 -13.73
N GLN A 37 0.25 4.26 -13.95
CA GLN A 37 0.76 4.70 -15.26
C GLN A 37 0.51 3.65 -16.35
N ALA A 38 0.78 2.37 -16.06
CA ALA A 38 0.51 1.27 -16.98
C ALA A 38 -0.99 1.14 -17.30
N LEU A 39 -1.86 1.26 -16.29
CA LEU A 39 -3.30 1.30 -16.49
C LEU A 39 -3.72 2.49 -17.36
N ALA A 40 -3.20 3.68 -17.11
CA ALA A 40 -3.51 4.87 -17.90
C ALA A 40 -3.12 4.69 -19.38
N ALA A 41 -1.95 4.11 -19.66
CA ALA A 41 -1.54 3.78 -21.03
C ALA A 41 -2.51 2.77 -21.67
N ALA A 42 -2.82 1.68 -20.97
CA ALA A 42 -3.73 0.65 -21.48
C ALA A 42 -5.17 1.16 -21.71
N LEU A 43 -5.64 2.13 -20.93
CA LEU A 43 -6.92 2.80 -21.14
C LEU A 43 -6.95 3.64 -22.42
N VAL A 44 -5.83 4.29 -22.76
CA VAL A 44 -5.70 5.07 -23.99
C VAL A 44 -5.55 4.17 -25.21
N GLU A 45 -4.79 3.08 -25.09
CA GLU A 45 -4.50 2.18 -26.21
C GLU A 45 -5.68 1.29 -26.60
N ASP A 46 -6.33 0.67 -25.62
CA ASP A 46 -7.38 -0.34 -25.86
C ASP A 46 -8.68 0.03 -25.13
N GLY A 47 -8.60 0.46 -23.87
CA GLY A 47 -9.79 0.72 -23.05
C GLY A 47 -10.60 -0.55 -22.70
N GLY A 48 -10.26 -1.71 -23.26
CA GLY A 48 -10.96 -2.99 -23.14
C GLY A 48 -10.18 -4.04 -22.32
N PRO A 49 -9.98 -5.26 -22.84
CA PRO A 49 -9.39 -6.36 -22.06
C PRO A 49 -8.02 -6.05 -21.44
N GLN A 50 -7.16 -5.27 -22.10
CA GLN A 50 -5.84 -4.92 -21.57
C GLN A 50 -5.96 -3.94 -20.41
N SER A 51 -6.82 -2.92 -20.55
CA SER A 51 -7.07 -1.96 -19.48
C SER A 51 -7.67 -2.64 -18.24
N GLN A 52 -8.57 -3.60 -18.43
CA GLN A 52 -9.17 -4.39 -17.35
C GLN A 52 -8.11 -5.20 -16.60
N ARG A 53 -7.23 -5.91 -17.31
CA ARG A 53 -6.12 -6.66 -16.69
C ARG A 53 -5.18 -5.74 -15.92
N ALA A 54 -4.79 -4.61 -16.50
CA ALA A 54 -3.96 -3.62 -15.82
C ALA A 54 -4.66 -3.04 -14.57
N GLY A 55 -5.98 -2.86 -14.63
CA GLY A 55 -6.81 -2.38 -13.53
C GLY A 55 -6.84 -3.35 -12.36
N LEU A 56 -6.99 -4.65 -12.64
CA LEU A 56 -6.94 -5.70 -11.63
C LEU A 56 -5.60 -5.70 -10.88
N LEU A 57 -4.48 -5.47 -11.58
CA LEU A 57 -3.17 -5.37 -10.92
C LEU A 57 -3.07 -4.18 -9.95
N VAL A 58 -3.72 -3.05 -10.26
CA VAL A 58 -3.79 -1.91 -9.33
C VAL A 58 -4.62 -2.27 -8.10
N LEU A 59 -5.76 -2.92 -8.30
CA LEU A 59 -6.64 -3.35 -7.21
C LEU A 59 -6.00 -4.39 -6.30
N ASP A 60 -5.25 -5.34 -6.86
CA ASP A 60 -4.52 -6.35 -6.08
C ASP A 60 -3.48 -5.69 -5.15
N LYS A 61 -2.76 -4.67 -5.64
CA LYS A 61 -1.82 -3.91 -4.81
C LYS A 61 -2.53 -3.13 -3.70
N MET A 62 -3.66 -2.50 -4.01
CA MET A 62 -4.46 -1.81 -3.00
C MET A 62 -4.98 -2.79 -1.93
N ARG A 63 -5.46 -3.96 -2.37
CA ARG A 63 -5.94 -5.01 -1.46
C ARG A 63 -4.83 -5.55 -0.57
N ALA A 64 -3.62 -5.73 -1.09
CA ALA A 64 -2.45 -6.09 -0.28
C ALA A 64 -2.12 -5.03 0.78
N GLY A 65 -2.37 -3.74 0.48
CA GLY A 65 -2.23 -2.65 1.45
C GLY A 65 -3.33 -2.61 2.52
N CYS A 66 -4.57 -3.04 2.20
CA CYS A 66 -5.71 -3.02 3.13
C CYS A 66 -5.80 -4.25 4.05
N LEU A 67 -5.07 -5.34 3.76
CA LEU A 67 -5.06 -6.56 4.56
C LEU A 67 -3.99 -6.58 5.67
N ASN A 68 -3.26 -5.47 5.84
CA ASN A 68 -2.34 -5.23 6.95
C ASN A 68 -2.98 -4.25 7.94
#